data_AF-A0A1Q3L794-F1
#
_entry.id   AF-A0A1Q3L794-F1
#
_cell.length_a   1.000
_cell.length_b   1.000
_cell.length_c   1.000
_cell.angle_alpha   90.00
_cell.angle_beta   90.00
_cell.angle_gamma   90.00
#
_symmetry.space_group_name_H-M   'P 1'
#
loop_
_entity.id
_entity.type
_entity.pdbx_description
1 polymer ?
#
loop_
_entity_poly.entity_id
_entity_poly.type
_entity_poly.pdbx_seq_one_letter_code
_entity_poly.pdbx_strand_id
1 'polypeptide(L)'
;MVSLWDAVRQSVRCQTPRAAIATLDSVLHHRLLTSAEVESIFRTLPLRFQVLSPLIDSSAESGPETFMRLLLRSLGLSYETQVRLPGVGRVDFVVEGWLVIECDSREFHEGWEKQVDDRRRDLAAAELGYVTIRPLASDIFGRPNEVKEAVKAVVEAFGTRVGEQRAPQLRRSARETAVARRTGQRKGRFSGVMAAG
;
A
#
# COMPACT_ATOMS: atom_id res chain seq x y z
N MET A 1 -29.45 -8.16 -12.69
CA MET A 1 -28.39 -8.20 -11.67
C MET A 1 -27.07 -7.96 -12.39
N VAL A 2 -26.27 -6.98 -11.98
CA VAL A 2 -24.96 -6.69 -12.60
C VAL A 2 -23.92 -7.59 -11.94
N SER A 3 -23.05 -8.23 -12.73
CA SER A 3 -21.99 -9.06 -12.18
C SER A 3 -20.92 -8.20 -11.50
N LEU A 4 -20.21 -8.73 -10.49
CA LEU A 4 -19.09 -8.03 -9.87
C LEU A 4 -18.02 -7.67 -10.91
N TRP A 5 -17.80 -8.56 -11.88
CA TRP A 5 -16.94 -8.29 -13.02
C TRP A 5 -17.44 -7.04 -13.77
N ASP A 6 -18.65 -7.02 -14.31
CA ASP A 6 -19.16 -5.85 -15.04
C ASP A 6 -19.11 -4.55 -14.22
N ALA A 7 -19.36 -4.62 -12.90
CA ALA A 7 -19.24 -3.49 -12.00
C ALA A 7 -17.80 -2.94 -11.91
N VAL A 8 -16.79 -3.81 -11.72
CA VAL A 8 -15.38 -3.42 -11.69
C VAL A 8 -14.91 -2.92 -13.06
N ARG A 9 -15.38 -3.53 -14.15
CA ARG A 9 -15.10 -3.04 -15.51
C ARG A 9 -15.57 -1.60 -15.68
N GLN A 10 -16.79 -1.35 -15.23
CA GLN A 10 -17.43 -0.07 -15.39
C GLN A 10 -16.80 0.97 -14.48
N SER A 11 -16.41 0.62 -13.25
CA SER A 11 -15.74 1.55 -12.33
C SER A 11 -14.46 2.13 -12.94
N VAL A 12 -13.64 1.30 -13.60
CA VAL A 12 -12.43 1.76 -14.30
C VAL A 12 -12.74 2.75 -15.44
N ARG A 13 -13.92 2.63 -16.05
CA ARG A 13 -14.32 3.48 -17.19
C ARG A 13 -14.97 4.79 -16.75
N CYS A 14 -15.71 4.79 -15.64
CA CYS A 14 -16.52 5.93 -15.23
C CYS A 14 -15.93 6.75 -14.08
N GLN A 15 -15.00 6.19 -13.32
CA GLN A 15 -14.36 6.88 -12.20
C GLN A 15 -13.09 7.61 -12.64
N THR A 16 -12.65 8.56 -11.80
CA THR A 16 -11.32 9.13 -11.94
C THR A 16 -10.25 8.04 -11.70
N PRO A 17 -9.03 8.18 -12.25
CA PRO A 17 -7.96 7.20 -12.06
C PRO A 17 -7.72 6.78 -10.60
N ARG A 18 -7.69 7.73 -9.67
CA ARG A 18 -7.46 7.44 -8.24
C ARG A 18 -8.64 6.69 -7.60
N ALA A 19 -9.87 7.06 -7.94
CA ALA A 19 -11.06 6.39 -7.44
C ALA A 19 -11.20 4.97 -8.00
N ALA A 20 -10.86 4.77 -9.27
CA ALA A 20 -10.82 3.45 -9.89
C ALA A 20 -9.81 2.53 -9.18
N ILE A 21 -8.61 3.04 -8.87
CA ILE A 21 -7.61 2.29 -8.11
C ILE A 21 -8.12 1.97 -6.71
N ALA A 22 -8.71 2.92 -5.98
CA ALA A 22 -9.28 2.66 -4.66
C ALA A 22 -10.38 1.58 -4.68
N THR A 23 -11.21 1.55 -5.73
CA THR A 23 -12.21 0.49 -5.93
C THR A 23 -11.53 -0.86 -6.15
N LEU A 24 -10.50 -0.91 -6.99
CA LEU A 24 -9.75 -2.14 -7.30
C LEU A 24 -8.98 -2.68 -6.08
N ASP A 25 -8.31 -1.79 -5.33
CA ASP A 25 -7.62 -2.12 -4.08
C ASP A 25 -8.60 -2.74 -3.08
N SER A 26 -9.78 -2.12 -2.89
CA SER A 26 -10.83 -2.65 -2.01
C SER A 26 -11.35 -4.02 -2.45
N VAL A 27 -11.56 -4.22 -3.75
CA VAL A 27 -11.98 -5.52 -4.31
C VAL A 27 -10.95 -6.61 -4.03
N LEU A 28 -9.65 -6.30 -4.13
CA LEU A 28 -8.59 -7.25 -3.82
C LEU A 28 -8.44 -7.47 -2.31
N HIS A 29 -8.50 -6.39 -1.51
CA HIS A 29 -8.37 -6.43 -0.05
C HIS A 29 -9.44 -7.34 0.57
N HIS A 30 -10.70 -7.17 0.15
CA HIS A 30 -11.81 -8.02 0.59
C HIS A 30 -11.88 -9.38 -0.12
N ARG A 31 -10.93 -9.69 -1.01
CA ARG A 31 -10.84 -10.95 -1.77
C ARG A 31 -12.10 -11.24 -2.60
N LEU A 32 -12.77 -10.18 -3.07
CA LEU A 32 -13.95 -10.30 -3.93
C LEU A 32 -13.54 -10.71 -5.36
N LEU A 33 -12.34 -10.31 -5.78
CA LEU A 33 -11.64 -10.85 -6.94
C LEU A 33 -10.17 -11.08 -6.59
N THR A 34 -9.55 -11.98 -7.31
CA THR A 34 -8.11 -12.22 -7.30
C THR A 34 -7.38 -11.25 -8.23
N SER A 35 -6.07 -11.08 -8.03
CA SER A 35 -5.24 -10.29 -8.94
C SER A 35 -5.27 -10.82 -10.38
N ALA A 36 -5.42 -12.13 -10.58
CA ALA A 36 -5.51 -12.74 -11.91
C ALA A 36 -6.85 -12.43 -12.60
N GLU A 37 -7.94 -12.39 -11.84
CA GLU A 37 -9.23 -11.94 -12.35
C GLU A 37 -9.17 -10.47 -12.73
N VAL A 38 -8.65 -9.60 -11.85
CA VAL A 38 -8.43 -8.18 -12.18
C VAL A 38 -7.52 -8.02 -13.39
N GLU A 39 -6.45 -8.80 -13.56
CA GLU A 39 -5.64 -8.74 -14.78
C GLU A 39 -6.46 -9.11 -16.02
N SER A 40 -7.30 -10.15 -15.92
CA SER A 40 -8.22 -10.54 -17.00
C SER A 40 -9.23 -9.44 -17.32
N ILE A 41 -9.66 -8.67 -16.31
CA ILE A 41 -10.47 -7.48 -16.49
C ILE A 41 -9.78 -6.49 -17.40
N PHE A 42 -8.55 -6.15 -17.05
CA PHE A 42 -7.75 -5.17 -17.76
C PHE A 42 -7.51 -5.59 -19.21
N ARG A 43 -7.35 -6.88 -19.52
CA ARG A 43 -7.22 -7.37 -20.91
C ARG A 43 -8.42 -7.04 -21.80
N THR A 44 -9.60 -6.78 -21.23
CA THR A 44 -10.81 -6.38 -21.99
C THR A 44 -11.04 -4.87 -22.07
N LEU A 45 -10.21 -4.08 -21.38
CA LEU A 45 -10.29 -2.63 -21.33
C LEU A 45 -9.41 -2.00 -22.43
N PRO A 46 -9.81 -0.83 -22.97
CA PRO A 46 -8.95 -0.06 -23.88
C PRO A 46 -7.54 0.18 -23.33
N LEU A 47 -6.53 0.17 -24.20
CA LEU A 47 -5.10 0.28 -23.84
C LEU A 47 -4.78 1.47 -22.91
N ARG A 48 -5.50 2.59 -23.06
CA ARG A 48 -5.32 3.77 -22.21
C ARG A 48 -5.49 3.51 -20.71
N PHE A 49 -6.24 2.47 -20.33
CA PHE A 49 -6.46 2.13 -18.91
C PHE A 49 -5.36 1.23 -18.33
N GLN A 50 -4.53 0.59 -19.15
CA GLN A 50 -3.49 -0.34 -18.69
C GLN A 50 -2.48 0.31 -17.74
N VAL A 51 -2.30 1.63 -17.85
CA VAL A 51 -1.44 2.42 -16.97
C VAL A 51 -1.86 2.37 -15.48
N LEU A 52 -3.11 2.01 -15.19
CA LEU A 52 -3.61 1.89 -13.80
C LEU A 52 -3.24 0.55 -13.17
N SER A 53 -3.10 -0.52 -13.96
CA SER A 53 -2.80 -1.87 -13.47
C SER A 53 -1.61 -1.94 -12.51
N PRO A 54 -0.42 -1.35 -12.80
CA PRO A 54 0.72 -1.40 -11.90
C PRO A 54 0.58 -0.52 -10.65
N LEU A 55 -0.52 0.23 -10.52
CA LEU A 55 -0.82 1.07 -9.37
C LEU A 55 -1.74 0.38 -8.36
N ILE A 56 -2.33 -0.77 -8.70
CA ILE A 56 -3.25 -1.51 -7.83
C ILE A 56 -2.46 -2.26 -6.76
N ASP A 57 -2.94 -2.21 -5.53
CA ASP A 57 -2.33 -2.86 -4.37
C ASP A 57 -3.42 -3.34 -3.38
N SER A 58 -3.32 -4.57 -2.90
CA SER A 58 -4.28 -5.13 -1.94
C SER A 58 -4.03 -4.72 -0.49
N SER A 59 -2.93 -4.00 -0.21
CA SER A 59 -2.54 -3.62 1.16
C SER A 59 -3.34 -2.46 1.73
N ALA A 60 -3.94 -1.62 0.88
CA ALA A 60 -4.79 -0.53 1.32
C ALA A 60 -6.12 -1.09 1.84
N GLU A 61 -6.43 -0.80 3.09
CA GLU A 61 -7.67 -1.25 3.74
C GLU A 61 -8.81 -0.23 3.54
N SER A 62 -8.47 0.96 3.03
CA SER A 62 -9.41 2.05 2.83
C SER A 62 -9.06 2.93 1.62
N GLY A 63 -10.04 3.72 1.17
CA GLY A 63 -9.88 4.71 0.11
C GLY A 63 -8.82 5.79 0.44
N PRO A 64 -8.80 6.39 1.65
CA PRO A 64 -7.77 7.34 2.05
C PRO A 64 -6.36 6.75 1.99
N GLU A 65 -6.16 5.50 2.43
CA GLU A 65 -4.88 4.80 2.31
C GLU A 65 -4.45 4.64 0.86
N THR A 66 -5.38 4.24 -0.04
CA THR A 66 -5.08 4.16 -1.47
C THR A 66 -4.59 5.51 -2.01
N PHE A 67 -5.29 6.59 -1.67
CA PHE A 67 -4.94 7.93 -2.12
C PHE A 67 -3.59 8.37 -1.57
N MET A 68 -3.33 8.15 -0.28
CA MET A 68 -2.04 8.44 0.35
C MET A 68 -0.91 7.64 -0.32
N ARG A 69 -1.08 6.35 -0.56
CA ARG A 69 -0.11 5.50 -1.26
C ARG A 69 0.24 6.06 -2.65
N LEU A 70 -0.75 6.51 -3.42
CA LEU A 70 -0.54 7.14 -4.72
C LEU A 70 0.17 8.50 -4.60
N LEU A 71 -0.12 9.29 -3.56
CA LEU A 71 0.59 10.53 -3.27
C LEU A 71 2.06 10.28 -2.96
N LEU A 72 2.36 9.37 -2.04
CA LEU A 72 3.72 8.97 -1.67
C LEU A 72 4.51 8.46 -2.88
N ARG A 73 3.88 7.61 -3.71
CA ARG A 73 4.47 7.15 -4.98
C ARG A 73 4.78 8.32 -5.92
N SER A 74 3.91 9.33 -6.00
CA SER A 74 4.12 10.51 -6.83
C SER A 74 5.22 11.45 -6.33
N LEU A 75 5.59 11.34 -5.04
CA LEU A 75 6.71 12.06 -4.44
C LEU A 75 8.03 11.28 -4.58
N GLY A 76 8.00 10.03 -5.05
CA GLY A 76 9.18 9.17 -5.14
C GLY A 76 9.69 8.69 -3.79
N LEU A 77 8.86 8.75 -2.74
CA LEU A 77 9.22 8.30 -1.40
C LEU A 77 9.12 6.78 -1.28
N SER A 78 10.05 6.20 -0.53
CA SER A 78 10.02 4.81 -0.10
C SER A 78 9.05 4.64 1.06
N TYR A 79 8.20 3.62 1.01
CA TYR A 79 7.24 3.34 2.07
C TYR A 79 6.95 1.86 2.24
N GLU A 80 6.53 1.49 3.44
CA GLU A 80 5.93 0.22 3.79
C GLU A 80 4.49 0.47 4.28
N THR A 81 3.57 -0.43 3.95
CA THR A 81 2.15 -0.34 4.31
C THR A 81 1.79 -1.32 5.43
N GLN A 82 0.84 -0.98 6.29
CA GLN A 82 0.27 -1.87 7.31
C GLN A 82 1.35 -2.47 8.25
N VAL A 83 2.29 -1.64 8.69
CA VAL A 83 3.48 -2.04 9.47
C VAL A 83 3.11 -2.22 10.94
N ARG A 84 3.61 -3.29 11.58
CA ARG A 84 3.45 -3.50 13.03
C ARG A 84 4.71 -3.08 13.78
N LEU A 85 4.59 -2.03 14.58
CA LEU A 85 5.65 -1.47 15.39
C LEU A 85 5.50 -1.96 16.86
N PRO A 86 6.59 -2.41 17.52
CA PRO A 86 6.56 -2.80 18.92
C PRO A 86 6.04 -1.67 19.82
N GLY A 87 5.14 -1.96 20.76
CA GLY A 87 4.59 -0.95 21.68
C GLY A 87 3.60 0.06 21.08
N VAL A 88 3.59 0.23 19.75
CA VAL A 88 2.69 1.16 19.04
C VAL A 88 1.50 0.43 18.43
N GLY A 89 1.70 -0.78 17.89
CA GLY A 89 0.67 -1.51 17.16
C GLY A 89 0.82 -1.39 15.64
N ARG A 90 -0.28 -1.56 14.90
CA ARG A 90 -0.30 -1.49 13.43
C ARG A 90 -0.51 -0.04 12.99
N VAL A 91 0.30 0.43 12.05
CA VAL A 91 0.21 1.76 11.43
C VAL A 91 0.06 1.62 9.92
N ASP A 92 -0.60 2.59 9.26
CA ASP A 92 -0.93 2.48 7.83
C ASP A 92 0.30 2.58 6.95
N PHE A 93 1.22 3.53 7.25
CA PHE A 93 2.46 3.68 6.50
C PHE A 93 3.66 3.95 7.42
N VAL A 94 4.82 3.44 7.03
CA VAL A 94 6.14 3.94 7.44
C VAL A 94 6.86 4.42 6.19
N VAL A 95 7.19 5.71 6.14
CA VAL A 95 7.76 6.43 5.00
C VAL A 95 9.20 6.83 5.31
N GLU A 96 10.11 6.60 4.36
CA GLU A 96 11.56 6.82 4.49
C GLU A 96 12.19 6.15 5.73
N GLY A 97 11.50 5.18 6.32
CA GLY A 97 11.93 4.44 7.51
C GLY A 97 11.76 5.15 8.85
N TRP A 98 11.16 6.34 8.91
CA TRP A 98 11.01 7.11 10.16
C TRP A 98 9.70 7.90 10.29
N LEU A 99 8.99 8.17 9.19
CA LEU A 99 7.72 8.91 9.21
C LEU A 99 6.55 7.94 9.22
N VAL A 100 5.82 7.87 10.32
CA VAL A 100 4.53 7.18 10.41
C VAL A 100 3.44 8.09 9.84
N ILE A 101 2.61 7.55 8.95
CA ILE A 101 1.39 8.22 8.48
C ILE A 101 0.21 7.30 8.80
N GLU A 102 -0.76 7.80 9.57
CA GLU A 102 -2.06 7.15 9.77
C GLU A 102 -3.14 7.96 9.04
N CYS A 103 -3.87 7.34 8.13
CA CYS A 103 -4.93 7.99 7.37
C CYS A 103 -6.19 8.06 8.23
N ASP A 104 -6.46 9.21 8.82
CA ASP A 104 -7.53 9.34 9.80
C ASP A 104 -8.89 9.51 9.10
N SER A 105 -9.70 8.46 9.12
CA SER A 105 -11.08 8.49 8.62
C SER A 105 -12.08 9.08 9.62
N ARG A 106 -11.64 9.54 10.79
CA ARG A 106 -12.52 9.84 11.93
C ARG A 106 -12.94 11.30 11.92
N GLU A 107 -14.08 11.55 11.30
CA GLU A 107 -14.94 12.68 11.66
C GLU A 107 -15.46 12.44 13.09
N PHE A 108 -14.90 13.13 14.09
CA PHE A 108 -15.48 13.50 15.41
C PHE A 108 -16.28 12.49 16.28
N HIS A 109 -16.37 11.21 15.94
CA HIS A 109 -17.32 10.27 16.58
C HIS A 109 -16.70 9.22 17.50
N GLU A 110 -15.40 9.30 17.76
CA GLU A 110 -14.75 8.29 18.57
C GLU A 110 -14.58 8.73 20.02
N GLY A 111 -15.07 7.87 20.92
CA GLY A 111 -15.11 8.14 22.35
C GLY A 111 -13.73 8.37 22.96
N TRP A 112 -13.74 8.97 24.15
CA TRP A 112 -12.55 9.34 24.92
C TRP A 112 -11.50 8.22 25.04
N GLU A 113 -11.92 6.97 25.24
CA GLU A 113 -11.01 5.83 25.39
C GLU A 113 -10.09 5.63 24.19
N LYS A 114 -10.62 5.83 22.98
CA LYS A 114 -9.85 5.67 21.75
C LYS A 114 -8.84 6.80 21.57
N GLN A 115 -9.21 8.02 21.98
CA GLN A 115 -8.28 9.15 22.00
C GLN A 115 -7.15 8.97 23.03
N VAL A 116 -7.40 8.27 24.13
CA VAL A 116 -6.36 7.94 25.12
C VAL A 116 -5.39 6.90 24.53
N ASP A 117 -5.91 5.88 23.85
CA ASP A 117 -5.08 4.87 23.19
C ASP A 117 -4.21 5.48 22.08
N ASP A 118 -4.80 6.31 21.20
CA ASP A 118 -4.07 7.00 20.14
C ASP A 118 -2.91 7.84 20.69
N ARG A 119 -3.12 8.57 21.79
CA ARG A 119 -2.05 9.34 22.47
C ARG A 119 -0.94 8.45 23.04
N ARG A 120 -1.27 7.28 23.58
CA ARG A 120 -0.27 6.32 24.08
C ARG A 120 0.54 5.74 22.92
N ARG A 121 -0.11 5.42 21.81
CA ARG A 121 0.54 4.92 20.58
C ARG A 121 1.47 5.98 19.99
N ASP A 122 1.04 7.23 19.95
CA ASP A 122 1.87 8.35 19.46
C ASP A 122 3.12 8.57 20.32
N LEU A 123 2.98 8.49 21.65
CA LEU A 123 4.13 8.59 22.55
C LEU A 123 5.11 7.42 22.35
N ALA A 124 4.60 6.19 22.27
CA ALA A 124 5.43 5.01 22.02
C ALA A 124 6.15 5.08 20.67
N ALA A 125 5.50 5.64 19.63
CA ALA A 125 6.13 5.84 18.33
C ALA A 125 7.28 6.86 18.42
N ALA A 126 7.08 7.94 19.16
CA ALA A 126 8.11 8.95 19.39
C ALA A 126 9.32 8.41 20.18
N GLU A 127 9.10 7.56 21.19
CA GLU A 127 10.17 6.87 21.93
C GLU A 127 11.05 5.99 21.03
N LEU A 128 10.46 5.44 19.96
CA LEU A 128 11.16 4.65 18.94
C LEU A 128 11.79 5.50 17.83
N GLY A 129 11.73 6.83 17.94
CA GLY A 129 12.32 7.76 16.97
C GLY A 129 11.46 8.02 15.73
N TYR A 130 10.20 7.56 15.71
CA TYR A 130 9.27 7.87 14.64
C TYR A 130 8.62 9.24 14.83
N VAL A 131 8.31 9.90 13.73
CA VAL A 131 7.42 11.06 13.70
C VAL A 131 6.09 10.59 13.14
N THR A 132 4.98 10.92 13.79
CA THR A 132 3.64 10.54 13.33
C THR A 132 2.88 11.76 12.80
N ILE A 133 2.28 11.62 11.62
CA ILE A 133 1.27 12.56 11.09
C ILE A 133 -0.04 11.83 10.80
N ARG A 134 -1.16 12.52 11.00
CA ARG A 134 -2.52 11.96 10.89
C ARG A 134 -3.39 12.81 9.95
N PRO A 135 -3.14 12.80 8.62
CA PRO A 135 -3.95 13.56 7.67
C PRO A 135 -5.40 13.04 7.66
N LEU A 136 -6.35 13.97 7.67
CA LEU A 136 -7.77 13.65 7.61
C LEU A 136 -8.16 13.10 6.24
N ALA A 137 -9.06 12.12 6.22
CA ALA A 137 -9.61 11.59 4.97
C ALA A 137 -10.26 12.69 4.10
N SER A 138 -10.94 13.65 4.73
CA SER A 138 -11.53 14.81 4.04
C SER A 138 -10.46 15.65 3.32
N ASP A 139 -9.27 15.78 3.89
CA ASP A 139 -8.15 16.50 3.28
C ASP A 139 -7.44 15.68 2.21
N ILE A 140 -7.27 14.37 2.44
CA ILE A 140 -6.70 13.45 1.45
C ILE A 140 -7.55 13.46 0.17
N PHE A 141 -8.88 13.50 0.29
CA PHE A 141 -9.79 13.53 -0.85
C PHE A 141 -10.01 14.93 -1.41
N GLY A 142 -10.29 15.91 -0.55
CA GLY A 142 -10.70 17.25 -0.95
C GLY A 142 -9.54 18.18 -1.31
N ARG A 143 -8.37 17.99 -0.67
CA ARG A 143 -7.20 18.86 -0.80
C ARG A 143 -5.90 18.06 -1.01
N PRO A 144 -5.85 17.10 -1.96
CA PRO A 144 -4.72 16.17 -2.09
C PRO A 144 -3.37 16.85 -2.39
N ASN A 145 -3.38 18.00 -3.06
CA ASN A 145 -2.14 18.74 -3.33
C ASN A 145 -1.59 19.41 -2.06
N GLU A 146 -2.44 19.93 -1.18
CA GLU A 146 -2.00 20.50 0.10
C GLU A 146 -1.42 19.40 1.00
N VAL A 147 -2.07 18.23 1.06
CA VAL A 147 -1.54 17.07 1.77
C VAL A 147 -0.20 16.64 1.18
N LYS A 148 -0.07 16.59 -0.15
CA LYS A 148 1.18 16.25 -0.83
C LYS A 148 2.32 17.20 -0.45
N GLU A 149 2.09 18.50 -0.54
CA GLU A 149 3.11 19.50 -0.20
C GLU A 149 3.43 19.49 1.30
N ALA A 150 2.46 19.24 2.17
CA ALA A 150 2.71 19.08 3.59
C ALA A 150 3.59 17.86 3.90
N VAL A 151 3.30 16.69 3.30
CA VAL A 151 4.14 15.49 3.45
C VAL A 151 5.55 15.75 2.94
N LYS A 152 5.68 16.39 1.77
CA LYS A 152 6.97 16.77 1.20
C LYS A 152 7.74 17.70 2.15
N ALA A 153 7.10 18.73 2.67
CA ALA A 153 7.71 19.68 3.61
C ALA A 153 8.16 19.01 4.91
N VAL A 154 7.38 18.06 5.44
CA VAL A 154 7.78 17.25 6.61
C VAL A 154 9.04 16.46 6.30
N VAL A 155 9.10 15.76 5.16
CA VAL A 155 10.28 14.99 4.78
C VAL A 155 11.51 15.89 4.58
N GLU A 156 11.34 17.06 3.97
CA GLU A 156 12.41 18.04 3.77
C GLU A 156 12.91 18.64 5.09
N ALA A 157 11.99 18.95 6.02
CA ALA A 157 12.33 19.57 7.30
C ALA A 157 13.12 18.64 8.23
N PHE A 158 12.83 17.33 8.22
CA PHE A 158 13.51 16.35 9.07
C PHE A 158 14.65 15.61 8.34
N GLY A 159 14.81 15.83 7.03
CA GLY A 159 15.85 15.26 6.18
C GLY A 159 15.82 13.73 6.10
N THR A 160 16.82 13.16 5.41
CA THR A 160 17.15 11.74 5.57
C THR A 160 17.73 11.54 6.96
N ARG A 161 16.95 10.99 7.90
CA ARG A 161 17.47 10.42 9.16
C ARG A 161 18.30 9.16 8.88
N VAL A 162 19.38 9.31 8.11
CA VAL A 162 20.37 8.28 7.86
C VAL A 162 21.44 8.42 8.94
N GLY A 163 21.30 7.62 10.00
CA GLY A 163 22.26 7.56 11.11
C GLY A 163 21.83 6.58 12.19
N GLU A 164 22.39 5.37 12.12
CA GLU A 164 22.60 4.39 13.22
C GLU A 164 21.42 3.67 13.90
N GLN A 165 20.16 4.07 13.72
CA GLN A 165 19.00 3.37 14.30
C GLN A 165 18.02 2.93 13.20
N ARG A 166 18.46 2.14 12.21
CA ARG A 166 17.50 1.45 11.33
C ARG A 166 16.75 0.42 12.17
N ALA A 167 15.45 0.62 12.39
CA ALA A 167 14.57 -0.47 12.81
C ALA A 167 14.84 -1.68 11.88
N PRO A 168 15.07 -2.89 12.42
CA PRO A 168 15.70 -4.00 11.69
C PRO A 168 14.87 -4.63 10.55
N GLN A 169 13.85 -3.95 10.01
CA GLN A 169 12.83 -4.53 9.13
C GLN A 169 12.87 -4.02 7.68
N LEU A 170 13.52 -2.88 7.41
CA LEU A 170 13.60 -2.25 6.07
C LEU A 170 14.42 -3.04 5.00
N ARG A 171 14.81 -4.28 5.29
CA ARG A 171 15.55 -5.15 4.37
C ARG A 171 14.83 -6.49 4.19
N ARG A 172 13.72 -6.52 3.42
CA ARG A 172 13.30 -7.60 2.50
C ARG A 172 11.79 -7.54 2.22
N SER A 173 11.39 -6.82 1.18
CA SER A 173 10.12 -7.14 0.48
C SER A 173 10.13 -6.76 -1.00
N ALA A 174 11.02 -5.88 -1.46
CA ALA A 174 11.05 -5.43 -2.85
C ALA A 174 11.89 -6.28 -3.83
N ARG A 175 12.54 -7.39 -3.43
CA ARG A 175 13.40 -8.18 -4.34
C ARG A 175 13.23 -9.71 -4.37
N GLU A 176 12.43 -10.33 -3.50
CA GLU A 176 12.35 -11.81 -3.44
C GLU A 176 11.11 -12.46 -4.07
N THR A 177 10.10 -11.70 -4.51
CA THR A 177 8.98 -12.26 -5.28
C THR A 177 9.26 -12.42 -6.78
N ALA A 178 10.44 -12.00 -7.27
CA ALA A 178 10.77 -12.00 -8.71
C ALA A 178 11.78 -13.07 -9.16
N VAL A 179 12.44 -13.81 -8.25
CA VAL A 179 13.50 -14.78 -8.62
C VAL A 179 13.15 -16.24 -8.32
N ALA A 180 12.21 -16.52 -7.41
CA ALA A 180 11.81 -17.90 -7.08
C ALA A 180 10.94 -18.60 -8.15
N ARG A 181 10.46 -17.89 -9.19
CA ARG A 181 9.69 -18.48 -10.30
C ARG A 181 10.51 -18.81 -11.56
N ARG A 182 11.83 -18.53 -11.60
CA ARG A 182 12.66 -18.76 -12.80
C ARG A 182 13.66 -19.91 -12.73
N THR A 183 13.84 -20.56 -11.58
CA THR A 183 14.82 -21.67 -11.44
C THR A 183 14.20 -23.06 -11.20
N GLY A 184 12.88 -23.18 -11.05
CA GLY A 184 12.21 -24.47 -10.89
C GLY A 184 11.90 -25.24 -12.18
N GLN A 185 12.11 -24.64 -13.36
CA GLN A 185 11.68 -25.20 -14.63
C GLN A 185 12.81 -25.26 -15.66
N ARG A 186 13.95 -25.87 -15.28
CA ARG A 186 15.00 -26.37 -16.19
C ARG A 186 16.09 -27.05 -15.36
N LYS A 187 15.94 -28.34 -15.03
CA LYS A 187 17.03 -29.34 -14.98
C LYS A 187 16.55 -30.72 -14.53
N GLY A 188 16.79 -31.72 -15.38
CA GLY A 188 16.76 -33.16 -15.08
C GLY A 188 15.49 -33.85 -15.58
N ARG A 189 15.51 -34.81 -16.51
CA ARG A 189 16.63 -35.58 -17.08
C ARG A 189 16.13 -36.25 -18.37
N PHE A 190 16.89 -36.05 -19.46
CA PHE A 190 16.90 -36.93 -20.63
C PHE A 190 17.93 -38.05 -20.36
N SER A 191 17.69 -39.23 -20.95
CA SER A 191 18.55 -40.45 -21.01
C SER A 191 18.76 -41.20 -19.69
N GLY A 192 18.66 -42.53 -19.58
CA GLY A 192 18.55 -43.63 -20.55
C GLY A 192 19.48 -44.78 -20.11
N VAL A 193 19.08 -46.03 -20.42
CA VAL A 193 19.89 -47.27 -20.54
C VAL A 193 19.91 -48.29 -19.36
N MET A 194 19.31 -49.46 -19.68
CA MET A 194 19.60 -50.89 -19.33
C MET A 194 19.94 -51.33 -17.89
N ALA A 195 19.25 -52.39 -17.38
CA ALA A 195 19.66 -53.80 -17.51
C ALA A 195 18.97 -54.74 -16.48
N ALA A 196 18.66 -55.96 -16.96
CA ALA A 196 18.57 -57.26 -16.26
C ALA A 196 17.43 -57.57 -15.27
N GLY A 197 16.71 -58.67 -15.57
CA GLY A 197 15.71 -59.33 -14.74
C GLY A 197 14.77 -60.16 -15.58
#